data_AF-A0A094E5I6-F1
#
_entry.id   AF-A0A094E5I6-F1
#
_cell.length_a   1.000
_cell.length_b   1.000
_cell.length_c   1.000
_cell.angle_alpha   90.00
_cell.angle_beta   90.00
_cell.angle_gamma   90.00
#
_symmetry.space_group_name_H-M   'P 1'
#
loop_
_entity.id
_entity.type
_entity.pdbx_description
1 polymer ?
#
loop_
_entity_poly.entity_id
_entity_poly.type
_entity_poly.pdbx_seq_one_letter_code
_entity_poly.pdbx_strand_id
1 'polypeptide(L)'
;MESLSLNGQNSWDDHWHGLDEETKKNHFRLNLPLEGKEPSIDDTGIMDSLYQQTMRHQGDMIEIIRAFKAVTFFFELDRSLVQDGPYFICYGSVLSRSPDAPRFTRLLISDYPYAQFFNNGTSLGYISNDDICKLCGRYTKLVEFRVRHSSDQADIYLRFARLFHRRISAFPNTIDWFTKQQKLNAVFGQPNHKSILGPRQSDCTCQLQRQRDIPISSPGNLKRPHAVRTRTRRKKIRGNGD
;
A
#
# COMPACT_ATOMS: atom_id res chain seq x y z
N MET A 1 -44.18 19.74 14.23
CA MET A 1 -43.14 19.22 15.14
C MET A 1 -42.39 18.17 14.35
N GLU A 2 -41.28 18.56 13.71
CA GLU A 2 -40.44 17.58 13.01
C GLU A 2 -39.77 16.71 14.07
N SER A 3 -39.95 15.39 13.95
CA SER A 3 -39.25 14.44 14.81
C SER A 3 -37.76 14.56 14.53
N LEU A 4 -36.99 15.04 15.51
CA LEU A 4 -35.53 15.09 15.45
C LEU A 4 -34.92 13.69 15.18
N SER A 5 -35.63 12.60 15.49
CA SER A 5 -35.13 11.23 15.28
C SER A 5 -35.19 10.76 13.82
N LEU A 6 -35.91 11.45 12.93
CA LEU A 6 -36.05 11.08 11.52
C LEU A 6 -35.16 11.93 10.60
N ASN A 7 -34.46 12.91 11.14
CA ASN A 7 -33.51 13.71 10.39
C ASN A 7 -32.15 13.00 10.32
N GLY A 8 -31.92 12.28 9.22
CA GLY A 8 -30.66 11.58 8.97
C GLY A 8 -29.43 12.51 8.88
N GLN A 9 -29.63 13.79 8.56
CA GLN A 9 -28.54 14.78 8.52
C GLN A 9 -28.06 15.10 9.94
N ASN A 10 -28.96 15.38 10.88
CA ASN A 10 -28.59 15.70 12.27
C ASN A 10 -27.88 14.52 12.95
N SER A 11 -28.42 13.31 12.80
CA SER A 11 -27.78 12.11 13.37
C SER A 11 -26.40 11.85 12.76
N TRP A 12 -26.20 12.17 11.48
CA TRP A 12 -24.89 12.09 10.87
C TRP A 12 -23.93 13.13 11.43
N ASP A 13 -24.36 14.37 11.59
CA ASP A 13 -23.50 15.46 12.06
C ASP A 13 -23.00 15.16 13.48
N ASP A 14 -23.88 14.70 14.37
CA ASP A 14 -23.51 14.25 15.72
C ASP A 14 -22.48 13.12 15.68
N HIS A 15 -22.70 12.10 14.82
CA HIS A 15 -21.75 11.01 14.63
C HIS A 15 -20.40 11.53 14.12
N TRP A 16 -20.41 12.36 13.08
CA TRP A 16 -19.22 12.89 12.42
C TRP A 16 -18.39 13.75 13.36
N HIS A 17 -19.03 14.61 14.17
CA HIS A 17 -18.35 15.44 15.16
C HIS A 17 -17.75 14.63 16.31
N GLY A 18 -18.31 13.46 16.63
CA GLY A 18 -17.78 12.54 17.63
C GLY A 18 -16.56 11.73 17.17
N LEU A 19 -16.27 11.68 15.87
CA LEU A 19 -15.12 10.94 15.34
C LEU A 19 -13.80 11.72 15.51
N ASP A 20 -12.72 10.99 15.76
CA ASP A 20 -11.37 11.54 15.69
C ASP A 20 -10.92 11.77 14.22
N GLU A 21 -9.91 12.61 14.04
CA GLU A 21 -9.43 13.01 12.71
C GLU A 21 -8.85 11.86 11.89
N GLU A 22 -8.40 10.78 12.52
CA GLU A 22 -7.88 9.61 11.84
C GLU A 22 -9.02 8.75 11.29
N THR A 23 -10.05 8.54 12.10
CA THR A 23 -11.25 7.80 11.72
C THR A 23 -12.03 8.53 10.63
N LYS A 24 -12.15 9.87 10.73
CA LYS A 24 -12.79 10.71 9.69
C LYS A 24 -12.18 10.53 8.31
N LYS A 25 -10.85 10.36 8.21
CA LYS A 25 -10.18 10.15 6.91
C LYS A 25 -10.72 8.93 6.17
N ASN A 26 -11.15 7.89 6.89
CA ASN A 26 -11.63 6.65 6.29
C ASN A 26 -13.15 6.58 6.14
N HIS A 27 -13.88 7.63 6.54
CA HIS A 27 -15.33 7.72 6.39
C HIS A 27 -15.66 8.56 5.16
N PHE A 28 -16.48 7.99 4.27
CA PHE A 28 -16.97 8.66 3.07
C PHE A 28 -18.49 8.70 3.12
N ARG A 29 -19.08 9.90 3.08
CA ARG A 29 -20.52 10.07 2.95
C ARG A 29 -20.85 10.48 1.52
N LEU A 30 -21.55 9.61 0.82
CA LEU A 30 -22.18 9.92 -0.46
C LEU A 30 -23.58 10.44 -0.15
N ASN A 31 -23.76 11.74 -0.30
CA ASN A 31 -25.05 12.39 -0.11
C ASN A 31 -25.37 13.24 -1.34
N LEU A 32 -26.65 13.26 -1.71
CA LEU A 32 -27.16 14.09 -2.79
C LEU A 32 -27.65 15.42 -2.21
N PRO A 33 -27.01 16.56 -2.49
CA PRO A 33 -27.60 17.84 -2.18
C PRO A 33 -28.81 18.05 -3.10
N LEU A 34 -30.00 18.03 -2.52
CA LEU A 34 -31.24 18.25 -3.26
C LEU A 34 -31.40 19.75 -3.53
N GLU A 35 -31.65 20.10 -4.79
CA GLU A 35 -31.95 21.49 -5.16
C GLU A 35 -33.43 21.79 -4.94
N GLY A 36 -33.72 22.87 -4.21
CA GLY A 36 -35.10 23.32 -3.98
C GLY A 36 -35.80 22.61 -2.82
N LYS A 37 -37.11 22.40 -2.94
CA LYS A 37 -37.91 21.74 -1.89
C LYS A 37 -37.60 20.24 -1.90
N GLU A 38 -37.28 19.70 -0.73
CA GLU A 38 -37.14 18.26 -0.55
C GLU A 38 -38.44 17.56 -0.99
N PRO A 39 -38.35 16.60 -1.91
CA PRO A 39 -39.52 15.95 -2.44
C PRO A 39 -40.11 14.96 -1.45
N SER A 40 -41.39 14.66 -1.63
CA SER A 40 -42.03 13.59 -0.86
C SER A 40 -41.46 12.24 -1.29
N ILE A 41 -41.41 11.28 -0.35
CA ILE A 41 -40.86 9.94 -0.59
C ILE A 41 -41.62 9.15 -1.67
N ASP A 42 -42.89 9.50 -1.90
CA ASP A 42 -43.78 8.89 -2.89
C ASP A 42 -43.86 9.68 -4.21
N ASP A 43 -43.09 10.76 -4.37
CA ASP A 43 -43.06 11.55 -5.59
C ASP A 43 -42.24 10.87 -6.69
N THR A 44 -42.91 10.02 -7.46
CA THR A 44 -42.29 9.31 -8.60
C THR A 44 -42.10 10.21 -9.83
N GLY A 45 -42.73 11.39 -9.88
CA GLY A 45 -42.71 12.29 -11.04
C GLY A 45 -41.38 13.01 -11.26
N ILE A 46 -40.53 13.03 -10.25
CA ILE A 46 -39.26 13.76 -10.24
C ILE A 46 -38.03 12.85 -10.36
N MET A 47 -38.21 11.53 -10.51
CA MET A 47 -37.12 10.56 -10.49
C MET A 47 -36.05 10.87 -11.54
N ASP A 48 -36.45 11.32 -12.72
CA ASP A 48 -35.52 11.74 -13.78
C ASP A 48 -34.69 12.96 -13.35
N SER A 49 -35.31 13.93 -12.68
CA SER A 49 -34.61 15.10 -12.14
C SER A 49 -33.59 14.70 -11.06
N LEU A 50 -33.99 13.83 -10.11
CA LEU A 50 -33.11 13.31 -9.07
C LEU A 50 -31.92 12.52 -9.66
N TYR A 51 -32.17 11.73 -10.70
CA TYR A 51 -31.10 11.03 -11.42
C TYR A 51 -30.10 12.03 -12.01
N GLN A 52 -30.58 13.08 -12.69
CA GLN A 52 -29.70 14.11 -13.25
C GLN A 52 -28.92 14.86 -12.17
N GLN A 53 -29.53 15.16 -11.02
CA GLN A 53 -28.84 15.77 -9.88
C GLN A 53 -27.76 14.84 -9.32
N THR A 54 -28.03 13.53 -9.22
CA THR A 54 -27.07 12.53 -8.74
C THR A 54 -25.84 12.45 -9.63
N MET A 55 -26.04 12.53 -10.96
CA MET A 55 -24.91 12.53 -11.90
C MET A 55 -24.02 13.78 -11.78
N ARG A 56 -24.56 14.90 -11.29
CA ARG A 56 -23.80 16.13 -11.04
C ARG A 56 -23.06 16.12 -9.70
N HIS A 57 -23.60 15.44 -8.69
CA HIS A 57 -23.09 15.44 -7.32
C HIS A 57 -22.59 14.07 -6.88
N GLN A 58 -21.49 13.62 -7.48
CA GLN A 58 -20.89 12.32 -7.14
C GLN A 58 -19.96 12.39 -5.90
N GLY A 59 -19.72 13.58 -5.33
CA GLY A 59 -18.73 13.78 -4.27
C GLY A 59 -17.29 13.57 -4.75
N ASP A 60 -16.35 13.40 -3.82
CA ASP A 60 -14.94 13.12 -4.16
C ASP A 60 -14.74 11.63 -4.49
N MET A 61 -15.28 11.21 -5.63
CA MET A 61 -15.14 9.83 -6.13
C MET A 61 -13.68 9.44 -6.34
N ILE A 62 -12.82 10.41 -6.69
CA ILE A 62 -11.40 10.15 -6.92
C ILE A 62 -10.75 9.71 -5.61
N GLU A 63 -11.07 10.36 -4.50
CA GLU A 63 -10.53 10.00 -3.20
C GLU A 63 -11.06 8.67 -2.67
N ILE A 64 -12.34 8.37 -2.93
CA ILE A 64 -12.92 7.04 -2.67
C ILE A 64 -12.19 5.96 -3.47
N ILE A 65 -11.96 6.19 -4.77
CA ILE A 65 -11.22 5.26 -5.64
C ILE A 65 -9.79 5.04 -5.10
N ARG A 66 -9.10 6.09 -4.64
CA ARG A 66 -7.77 5.97 -4.02
C ARG A 66 -7.83 5.16 -2.73
N ALA A 67 -8.83 5.39 -1.87
CA ALA A 67 -9.00 4.60 -0.67
C ALA A 67 -9.18 3.12 -0.98
N PHE A 68 -10.06 2.77 -1.93
CA PHE A 68 -10.25 1.39 -2.38
C PHE A 68 -8.98 0.77 -2.97
N LYS A 69 -8.25 1.52 -3.81
CA LYS A 69 -6.96 1.07 -4.36
C LYS A 69 -5.95 0.78 -3.23
N ALA A 70 -5.88 1.63 -2.20
CA ALA A 70 -4.95 1.44 -1.08
C ALA A 70 -5.33 0.25 -0.19
N VAL A 71 -6.60 0.13 0.22
CA VAL A 71 -7.04 -0.99 1.07
C VAL A 71 -7.08 -2.32 0.34
N THR A 72 -6.97 -2.34 -0.99
CA THR A 72 -6.77 -3.59 -1.75
C THR A 72 -5.43 -4.24 -1.38
N PHE A 73 -4.44 -3.45 -0.97
CA PHE A 73 -3.18 -3.95 -0.47
C PHE A 73 -3.23 -4.24 1.03
N PHE A 74 -2.41 -5.19 1.47
CA PHE A 74 -2.23 -5.53 2.87
C PHE A 74 -0.83 -6.09 3.11
N PHE A 75 -0.41 -6.11 4.37
CA PHE A 75 0.92 -6.56 4.77
C PHE A 75 0.87 -7.91 5.48
N GLU A 76 1.79 -8.80 5.10
CA GLU A 76 2.14 -10.02 5.84
C GLU A 76 3.55 -9.88 6.40
N LEU A 77 3.77 -10.38 7.61
CA LEU A 77 5.06 -10.35 8.28
C LEU A 77 5.75 -11.68 7.96
N ASP A 78 6.87 -11.62 7.24
CA ASP A 78 7.47 -12.84 6.68
C ASP A 78 8.24 -13.63 7.75
N ARG A 79 8.76 -12.94 8.77
CA ARG A 79 9.52 -13.54 9.87
C ARG A 79 9.53 -12.68 11.13
N SER A 80 10.03 -13.25 12.22
CA SER A 80 10.29 -12.52 13.46
C SER A 80 11.26 -11.37 13.25
N LEU A 81 11.10 -10.31 14.06
CA LEU A 81 11.96 -9.14 14.06
C LEU A 81 13.43 -9.52 14.23
N VAL A 82 14.30 -8.90 13.42
CA VAL A 82 15.76 -9.08 13.51
C VAL A 82 16.36 -7.86 14.18
N GLN A 83 17.10 -8.05 15.27
CA GLN A 83 17.76 -6.95 15.96
C GLN A 83 18.89 -6.36 15.10
N ASP A 84 18.90 -5.03 14.95
CA ASP A 84 19.92 -4.26 14.22
C ASP A 84 20.31 -3.03 15.07
N GLY A 85 21.27 -3.23 15.97
CA GLY A 85 21.70 -2.21 16.92
C GLY A 85 20.55 -1.78 17.86
N PRO A 86 20.20 -0.48 17.93
CA PRO A 86 19.11 0.02 18.77
C PRO A 86 17.72 -0.13 18.13
N TYR A 87 17.62 -0.71 16.94
CA TYR A 87 16.37 -0.92 16.21
C TYR A 87 16.14 -2.40 15.93
N PHE A 88 14.94 -2.71 15.45
CA PHE A 88 14.62 -3.99 14.83
C PHE A 88 14.26 -3.77 13.37
N ILE A 89 14.68 -4.69 12.52
CA ILE A 89 14.28 -4.75 11.11
C ILE A 89 13.08 -5.68 10.99
N CYS A 90 12.00 -5.12 10.44
CA CYS A 90 10.82 -5.83 10.02
C CYS A 90 10.99 -6.25 8.56
N TYR A 91 10.84 -7.54 8.29
CA TYR A 91 10.83 -8.11 6.94
C TYR A 91 9.45 -8.63 6.66
N GLY A 92 8.86 -8.19 5.55
CA GLY A 92 7.53 -8.63 5.18
C GLY A 92 7.23 -8.42 3.71
N SER A 93 5.99 -8.75 3.37
CA SER A 93 5.48 -8.71 2.02
C SER A 93 4.20 -7.89 1.96
N VAL A 94 4.14 -6.94 1.03
CA VAL A 94 2.90 -6.27 0.66
C VAL A 94 2.23 -7.05 -0.47
N LEU A 95 1.00 -7.46 -0.22
CA LEU A 95 0.19 -8.31 -1.09
C LEU A 95 -1.05 -7.56 -1.56
N SER A 96 -1.68 -8.05 -2.62
CA SER A 96 -2.95 -7.53 -3.13
C SER A 96 -4.08 -8.56 -2.98
N ARG A 97 -5.28 -8.09 -2.62
CA ARG A 97 -6.51 -8.89 -2.62
C ARG A 97 -7.21 -8.91 -3.99
N SER A 98 -6.70 -8.18 -4.98
CA SER A 98 -7.32 -8.14 -6.31
C SER A 98 -7.36 -9.55 -6.93
N PRO A 99 -8.51 -10.02 -7.43
CA PRO A 99 -8.59 -11.30 -8.14
C PRO A 99 -7.81 -11.28 -9.46
N ASP A 100 -7.67 -10.10 -10.08
CA ASP A 100 -6.82 -9.85 -11.24
C ASP A 100 -5.78 -8.79 -10.85
N ALA A 101 -4.81 -9.21 -10.05
CA ALA A 101 -3.71 -8.35 -9.63
C ALA A 101 -2.90 -7.78 -10.82
N PRO A 102 -2.61 -8.52 -11.92
CA PRO A 102 -1.91 -7.97 -13.06
C PRO A 102 -2.63 -6.79 -13.71
N ARG A 103 -3.95 -6.90 -13.97
CA ARG A 103 -4.73 -5.80 -14.53
C ARG A 103 -4.84 -4.64 -13.56
N PHE A 104 -5.11 -4.93 -12.28
CA PHE A 104 -5.19 -3.90 -11.24
C PHE A 104 -3.91 -3.09 -11.13
N THR A 105 -2.75 -3.76 -11.08
CA THR A 105 -1.44 -3.11 -11.01
C THR A 105 -1.14 -2.27 -12.24
N ARG A 106 -1.44 -2.78 -13.46
CA ARG A 106 -1.29 -1.99 -14.70
C ARG A 106 -2.11 -0.70 -14.69
N LEU A 107 -3.39 -0.79 -14.29
CA LEU A 107 -4.26 0.37 -14.19
C LEU A 107 -3.76 1.35 -13.12
N LEU A 108 -3.33 0.84 -11.97
CA LEU A 108 -2.79 1.66 -10.90
C LEU A 108 -1.53 2.42 -11.33
N ILE A 109 -0.60 1.77 -12.03
CA ILE A 109 0.61 2.41 -12.57
C ILE A 109 0.25 3.42 -13.67
N SER A 110 -0.73 3.11 -14.52
CA SER A 110 -1.21 4.04 -15.56
C SER A 110 -1.80 5.31 -14.95
N ASP A 111 -2.64 5.17 -13.92
CA ASP A 111 -3.27 6.29 -13.23
C ASP A 111 -2.25 7.07 -12.38
N TYR A 112 -1.27 6.37 -11.81
CA TYR A 112 -0.30 6.90 -10.84
C TYR A 112 1.11 6.33 -11.09
N PRO A 113 1.88 6.86 -12.07
CA PRO A 113 3.17 6.29 -12.48
C PRO A 113 4.25 6.26 -11.39
N TYR A 114 4.12 7.11 -10.37
CA TYR A 114 5.05 7.21 -9.24
C TYR A 114 4.50 6.60 -7.94
N ALA A 115 3.46 5.77 -8.05
CA ALA A 115 2.87 5.10 -6.91
C ALA A 115 3.87 4.19 -6.22
N GLN A 116 4.00 4.32 -4.90
CA GLN A 116 4.96 3.55 -4.12
C GLN A 116 4.51 3.41 -2.66
N PHE A 117 5.03 2.39 -1.98
CA PHE A 117 4.77 2.20 -0.56
C PHE A 117 5.74 3.01 0.29
N PHE A 118 5.26 3.48 1.46
CA PHE A 118 6.05 4.25 2.42
C PHE A 118 5.81 3.77 3.84
N ASN A 119 6.86 3.78 4.65
CA ASN A 119 6.80 3.66 6.11
C ASN A 119 7.61 4.80 6.72
N ASN A 120 7.01 5.59 7.62
CA ASN A 120 7.68 6.66 8.37
C ASN A 120 8.61 7.56 7.54
N GLY A 121 8.15 7.98 6.36
CA GLY A 121 8.91 8.85 5.44
C GLY A 121 9.91 8.14 4.53
N THR A 122 10.16 6.84 4.75
CA THR A 122 11.05 6.01 3.93
C THR A 122 10.26 5.27 2.87
N SER A 123 10.75 5.28 1.63
CA SER A 123 10.14 4.51 0.53
C SER A 123 10.45 3.02 0.70
N LEU A 124 9.42 2.19 0.55
CA LEU A 124 9.51 0.74 0.48
C LEU A 124 9.49 0.24 -0.98
N GLY A 125 9.59 1.16 -1.95
CA GLY A 125 9.67 0.87 -3.37
C GLY A 125 8.38 1.11 -4.14
N TYR A 126 8.56 1.33 -5.44
CA TYR A 126 7.48 1.56 -6.41
C TYR A 126 6.62 0.33 -6.63
N ILE A 127 5.37 0.55 -6.99
CA ILE A 127 4.51 -0.49 -7.53
C ILE A 127 5.03 -0.86 -8.91
N SER A 128 5.40 -2.14 -9.10
CA SER A 128 5.91 -2.65 -10.38
C SER A 128 5.10 -3.85 -10.85
N ASN A 129 5.09 -4.06 -12.17
CA ASN A 129 4.64 -5.32 -12.76
C ASN A 129 5.60 -6.48 -12.44
N ASP A 130 6.83 -6.19 -12.03
CA ASP A 130 7.80 -7.21 -11.60
C ASP A 130 7.40 -7.86 -10.26
N ASP A 131 6.59 -7.16 -9.47
CA ASP A 131 6.00 -7.66 -8.22
C ASP A 131 4.82 -8.63 -8.50
N ILE A 132 4.48 -8.89 -9.77
CA ILE A 132 3.46 -9.88 -10.16
C ILE A 132 4.11 -11.23 -10.46
N CYS A 133 3.63 -12.27 -9.77
CA CYS A 133 4.06 -13.62 -10.06
C CYS A 133 3.62 -14.08 -11.45
N LYS A 134 4.58 -14.46 -12.30
CA LYS A 134 4.30 -14.99 -13.64
C LYS A 134 3.57 -16.33 -13.62
N LEU A 135 3.63 -17.08 -12.52
CA LEU A 135 2.99 -18.39 -12.38
C LEU A 135 1.57 -18.29 -11.84
N CYS A 136 1.37 -17.61 -10.72
CA CYS A 136 0.06 -17.56 -10.04
C CYS A 136 -0.67 -16.22 -10.17
N GLY A 137 -0.08 -15.22 -10.84
CA GLY A 137 -0.68 -13.91 -11.06
C GLY A 137 -0.78 -13.02 -9.82
N ARG A 138 -0.39 -13.50 -8.63
CA ARG A 138 -0.50 -12.71 -7.38
C ARG A 138 0.53 -11.59 -7.33
N TYR A 139 0.14 -10.46 -6.76
CA TYR A 139 1.05 -9.38 -6.41
C TYR A 139 1.75 -9.69 -5.08
N THR A 140 3.08 -9.53 -5.05
CA THR A 140 3.90 -9.68 -3.85
C THR A 140 5.10 -8.74 -3.98
N LYS A 141 5.15 -7.73 -3.12
CA LYS A 141 6.31 -6.84 -2.99
C LYS A 141 7.00 -7.10 -1.66
N LEU A 142 8.26 -7.50 -1.70
CA LEU A 142 9.10 -7.61 -0.51
C LEU A 142 9.43 -6.21 0.01
N VAL A 143 9.29 -6.01 1.32
CA VAL A 143 9.58 -4.75 2.00
C VAL A 143 10.38 -4.99 3.27
N GLU A 144 11.25 -4.04 3.59
CA GLU A 144 11.91 -3.96 4.89
C GLU A 144 11.78 -2.55 5.45
N PHE A 145 11.57 -2.46 6.75
CA PHE A 145 11.56 -1.19 7.46
C PHE A 145 11.98 -1.38 8.92
N ARG A 146 12.36 -0.28 9.56
CA ARG A 146 12.88 -0.28 10.93
C ARG A 146 11.81 0.15 11.93
N VAL A 147 11.77 -0.52 13.07
CA VAL A 147 10.96 -0.15 14.25
C VAL A 147 11.87 -0.09 15.49
N ARG A 148 11.53 0.67 16.53
CA ARG A 148 12.35 0.69 17.76
C ARG A 148 11.99 -0.47 18.68
N HIS A 149 10.71 -0.81 18.73
CA HIS A 149 10.19 -1.93 19.49
C HIS A 149 9.04 -2.63 18.75
N SER A 150 8.77 -3.89 19.06
CA SER A 150 7.71 -4.68 18.43
C SER A 150 6.30 -4.17 18.75
N SER A 151 6.16 -3.50 19.90
CA SER A 151 4.94 -2.84 20.35
C SER A 151 4.74 -1.44 19.76
N ASP A 152 5.69 -0.91 18.99
CA ASP A 152 5.52 0.38 18.34
C ASP A 152 4.48 0.26 17.22
N GLN A 153 3.66 1.29 17.05
CA GLN A 153 2.77 1.36 15.90
C GLN A 153 3.61 1.53 14.63
N ALA A 154 3.42 0.60 13.70
CA ALA A 154 3.91 0.72 12.34
C ALA A 154 2.77 1.19 11.45
N ASP A 155 3.14 1.81 10.33
CA ASP A 155 2.21 2.24 9.29
C ASP A 155 2.82 2.00 7.92
N ILE A 156 2.03 1.43 7.00
CA ILE A 156 2.39 1.41 5.58
C ILE A 156 1.34 2.18 4.80
N TYR A 157 1.82 3.13 4.01
CA TYR A 157 1.00 3.97 3.14
C TYR A 157 1.27 3.64 1.69
N LEU A 158 0.22 3.57 0.88
CA LEU A 158 0.31 3.76 -0.56
C LEU A 158 0.30 5.26 -0.86
N ARG A 159 1.39 5.77 -1.41
CA ARG A 159 1.48 7.14 -1.89
C ARG A 159 1.17 7.18 -3.39
N PHE A 160 0.10 7.86 -3.77
CA PHE A 160 -0.32 8.08 -5.16
C PHE A 160 0.40 9.29 -5.77
N ALA A 161 0.59 10.35 -4.99
CA ALA A 161 1.34 11.55 -5.33
C ALA A 161 1.91 12.20 -4.05
N ARG A 162 2.68 13.30 -4.17
CA ARG A 162 3.31 13.96 -3.01
C ARG A 162 2.34 14.27 -1.87
N LEU A 163 1.13 14.73 -2.19
CA LEU A 163 0.11 15.12 -1.22
C LEU A 163 -0.96 14.04 -0.97
N PHE A 164 -1.06 13.04 -1.85
CA PHE A 164 -2.11 12.02 -1.80
C PHE A 164 -1.53 10.68 -1.38
N HIS A 165 -1.81 10.27 -0.15
CA HIS A 165 -1.43 8.97 0.38
C HIS A 165 -2.54 8.39 1.24
N ARG A 166 -2.63 7.06 1.26
CA ARG A 166 -3.61 6.31 2.05
C ARG A 166 -2.94 5.13 2.70
N ARG A 167 -3.37 4.78 3.91
CA ARG A 167 -2.92 3.54 4.56
C ARG A 167 -3.39 2.34 3.76
N ILE A 168 -2.54 1.33 3.67
CA ILE A 168 -2.99 0.02 3.20
C ILE A 168 -3.76 -0.67 4.33
N SER A 169 -4.43 -1.77 4.02
CA SER A 169 -5.25 -2.47 4.98
C SER A 169 -4.43 -3.02 6.16
N ALA A 170 -5.06 -3.10 7.34
CA ALA A 170 -4.48 -3.51 8.60
C ALA A 170 -3.40 -2.56 9.18
N PHE A 171 -3.36 -1.30 8.77
CA PHE A 171 -2.57 -0.25 9.44
C PHE A 171 -3.45 0.93 9.90
N PRO A 172 -3.10 1.62 11.00
CA PRO A 172 -1.94 1.38 11.86
C PRO A 172 -2.10 0.13 12.74
N ASN A 173 -1.02 -0.62 12.94
CA ASN A 173 -0.96 -1.72 13.91
C ASN A 173 0.48 -1.96 14.36
N THR A 174 0.66 -2.63 15.49
CA THR A 174 1.99 -2.99 16.00
C THR A 174 2.52 -4.26 15.33
N ILE A 175 3.84 -4.46 15.34
CA ILE A 175 4.42 -5.71 14.80
C ILE A 175 4.01 -6.92 15.66
N ASP A 176 3.82 -6.72 16.96
CA ASP A 176 3.25 -7.73 17.86
C ASP A 176 1.84 -8.16 17.42
N TRP A 177 1.01 -7.23 16.93
CA TRP A 177 -0.32 -7.55 16.42
C TRP A 177 -0.24 -8.50 15.23
N PHE A 178 0.64 -8.21 14.25
CA PHE A 178 0.86 -9.09 13.10
C PHE A 178 1.41 -10.46 13.52
N THR A 179 2.37 -10.49 14.45
CA THR A 179 2.97 -11.72 14.98
C THR A 179 1.93 -12.63 15.61
N LYS A 180 1.01 -12.06 16.40
CA LYS A 180 -0.12 -12.78 17.01
C LYS A 180 -1.13 -13.24 15.97
N GLN A 181 -1.57 -12.36 15.08
CA GLN A 181 -2.62 -12.63 14.10
C GLN A 181 -2.19 -13.71 13.09
N GLN A 182 -0.92 -13.70 12.69
CA GLN A 182 -0.33 -14.68 11.76
C GLN A 182 0.19 -15.93 12.48
N LYS A 183 0.12 -15.96 13.82
CA LYS A 183 0.57 -17.08 14.67
C LYS A 183 2.03 -17.48 14.44
N LEU A 184 2.92 -16.50 14.20
CA LEU A 184 4.33 -16.76 13.91
C LEU A 184 5.08 -17.42 15.08
N ASN A 185 4.60 -17.24 16.31
CA ASN A 185 5.17 -17.84 17.52
C ASN A 185 4.52 -19.18 17.91
N ALA A 186 3.58 -19.71 17.11
CA ALA A 186 2.91 -20.96 17.44
C ALA A 186 3.88 -22.14 17.28
N VAL A 187 3.96 -23.02 18.30
CA VAL A 187 4.84 -24.21 18.27
C VAL A 187 4.34 -25.26 17.28
N PHE A 188 3.03 -25.28 17.00
CA PHE A 188 2.36 -26.20 16.07
C PHE A 188 1.26 -25.47 15.29
N GLY A 189 0.95 -25.94 14.08
CA GLY A 189 -0.11 -25.37 13.24
C GLY A 189 0.25 -24.02 12.60
N GLN A 190 1.55 -23.71 12.48
CA GLN A 190 1.96 -22.56 11.69
C GLN A 190 1.55 -22.76 10.21
N PRO A 191 1.15 -21.69 9.49
CA PRO A 191 0.81 -21.78 8.06
C PRO A 191 1.96 -22.33 7.19
N ASN A 192 3.19 -22.20 7.67
CA ASN A 192 4.42 -22.69 7.04
C ASN A 192 4.82 -24.11 7.50
N HIS A 193 3.94 -24.85 8.20
CA HIS A 193 4.22 -26.21 8.66
C HIS A 193 4.69 -27.05 7.46
N LYS A 194 6.01 -27.32 7.43
CA LYS A 194 6.67 -28.04 6.34
C LYS A 194 6.01 -29.40 6.24
N SER A 195 5.18 -29.61 5.22
CA SER A 195 5.01 -30.98 4.74
C SER A 195 6.39 -31.40 4.23
N ILE A 196 6.86 -32.58 4.66
CA ILE A 196 8.20 -33.13 4.34
C ILE A 196 8.41 -33.28 2.82
N LEU A 197 7.36 -33.09 2.03
CA LEU A 197 7.41 -32.96 0.58
C LEU A 197 8.08 -31.62 0.24
N GLY A 198 9.34 -31.67 -0.17
CA GLY A 198 10.06 -30.51 -0.69
C GLY A 198 9.28 -29.78 -1.79
N PRO A 199 9.65 -28.53 -2.11
CA PRO A 199 8.94 -27.70 -3.07
C PRO A 199 8.76 -28.46 -4.39
N ARG A 200 7.51 -28.68 -4.79
CA ARG A 200 7.21 -29.28 -6.10
C ARG A 200 7.66 -28.27 -7.16
N GLN A 201 8.09 -28.75 -8.32
CA GLN A 201 8.50 -27.89 -9.44
C GLN A 201 7.39 -26.91 -9.90
N SER A 202 6.14 -27.13 -9.49
CA SER A 202 4.96 -26.29 -9.71
C SER A 202 4.71 -25.22 -8.64
N ASP A 203 5.47 -25.21 -7.53
CA ASP A 203 5.21 -24.31 -6.42
C ASP A 203 5.72 -22.92 -6.75
N CYS A 204 4.80 -21.96 -6.83
CA CYS A 204 5.14 -20.60 -7.21
C CYS A 204 6.06 -19.95 -6.15
N THR A 205 6.96 -19.07 -6.60
CA THR A 205 7.87 -18.33 -5.71
C THR A 205 7.11 -17.55 -4.64
N CYS A 206 5.86 -17.15 -4.87
CA CYS A 206 5.01 -16.50 -3.85
C CYS A 206 4.62 -17.43 -2.69
N GLN A 207 4.50 -18.74 -2.91
CA GLN A 207 4.35 -19.70 -1.81
C GLN A 207 5.68 -19.96 -1.10
N LEU A 208 6.81 -19.87 -1.83
CA LEU A 208 8.15 -20.13 -1.29
C LEU A 208 8.78 -18.92 -0.59
N GLN A 209 8.46 -17.68 -1.01
CA GLN A 209 8.89 -16.43 -0.35
C GLN A 209 8.23 -16.28 1.01
N ARG A 210 6.97 -16.72 1.16
CA ARG A 210 6.30 -16.89 2.45
C ARG A 210 6.99 -17.89 3.41
N GLN A 211 7.97 -18.66 2.92
CA GLN A 211 8.62 -19.73 3.67
C GLN A 211 10.13 -19.52 3.88
N ARG A 212 10.73 -18.40 3.42
CA ARG A 212 12.18 -18.24 3.42
C ARG A 212 12.63 -16.94 4.08
N ASP A 213 13.67 -17.07 4.91
CA ASP A 213 14.58 -16.00 5.31
C ASP A 213 15.41 -15.51 4.10
N ILE A 214 14.76 -14.91 3.09
CA ILE A 214 15.49 -14.37 1.94
C ILE A 214 16.09 -13.02 2.35
N PRO A 215 17.40 -12.80 2.15
CA PRO A 215 17.98 -11.46 2.23
C PRO A 215 17.42 -10.63 1.06
N ILE A 216 16.79 -9.50 1.38
CA ILE A 216 16.42 -8.51 0.38
C ILE A 216 17.71 -8.06 -0.29
N SER A 217 17.82 -8.30 -1.59
CA SER A 217 18.87 -7.67 -2.38
C SER A 217 18.52 -6.19 -2.46
N SER A 218 19.19 -5.37 -1.66
CA SER A 218 19.13 -3.92 -1.79
C SER A 218 19.38 -3.55 -3.26
N PRO A 219 18.66 -2.56 -3.84
CA PRO A 219 19.04 -2.04 -5.14
C PRO A 219 20.49 -1.60 -5.02
N GLY A 220 21.36 -2.28 -5.75
CA GLY A 220 22.79 -2.06 -5.68
C GLY A 220 23.05 -0.57 -5.79
N ASN A 221 23.77 -0.03 -4.81
CA ASN A 221 24.51 1.20 -4.99
C ASN A 221 25.17 1.10 -6.37
N LEU A 222 24.69 1.89 -7.33
CA LEU A 222 25.41 2.16 -8.56
C LEU A 222 26.71 2.81 -8.08
N LYS A 223 27.71 1.97 -7.81
CA LYS A 223 29.08 2.40 -7.61
C LYS A 223 29.40 3.19 -8.87
N ARG A 224 29.52 4.52 -8.71
CA ARG A 224 30.09 5.38 -9.74
C ARG A 224 31.33 4.66 -10.26
N PRO A 225 31.47 4.43 -11.58
CA PRO A 225 32.68 3.83 -12.10
C PRO A 225 33.85 4.69 -11.62
N HIS A 226 34.80 4.06 -10.93
CA HIS A 226 36.08 4.68 -10.65
C HIS A 226 36.64 5.17 -11.98
N ALA A 227 36.74 6.49 -12.15
CA ALA A 227 37.45 7.07 -13.26
C ALA A 227 38.90 6.58 -13.19
N VAL A 228 39.24 5.60 -14.03
CA VAL A 228 40.62 5.20 -14.27
C VAL A 228 41.30 6.43 -14.87
N ARG A 229 42.07 7.14 -14.04
CA ARG A 229 43.00 8.17 -14.51
C ARG A 229 44.05 7.48 -15.37
N THR A 230 43.82 7.43 -16.67
CA THR A 230 44.85 7.13 -17.67
C THR A 230 45.91 8.22 -17.58
N ARG A 231 47.07 7.86 -17.05
CA ARG A 231 48.29 8.68 -17.10
C ARG A 231 48.72 8.77 -18.58
N THR A 232 48.32 9.84 -19.27
CA THR A 232 48.91 10.20 -20.57
C THR A 232 50.37 10.59 -20.39
N ARG A 233 51.26 9.70 -20.86
CA ARG A 233 52.71 9.89 -20.94
C ARG A 233 53.00 10.89 -22.06
N ARG A 234 53.23 12.17 -21.74
CA ARG A 234 53.70 13.17 -22.72
C ARG A 234 55.10 12.78 -23.20
N LYS A 235 55.19 12.34 -24.45
CA LYS A 235 56.45 12.09 -25.17
C LYS A 235 57.01 13.45 -25.60
N LYS A 236 58.17 13.82 -25.04
CA LYS A 236 58.90 15.06 -25.36
C LYS A 236 59.58 14.82 -26.72
N ILE A 237 59.03 15.37 -27.79
CA ILE A 237 59.71 15.45 -29.09
C ILE A 237 60.57 16.71 -29.06
N ARG A 238 61.89 16.53 -29.05
CA ARG A 238 62.86 17.56 -29.43
C ARG A 238 63.17 17.34 -30.91
N GLY A 239 62.88 18.34 -31.73
CA GLY A 239 63.33 18.44 -33.12
C GLY A 239 63.70 19.90 -33.37
N ASN A 240 64.96 20.13 -33.74
CA ASN A 240 65.56 21.41 -34.12
C ASN A 240 65.04 21.89 -35.49
N GLY A 241 65.12 23.21 -35.68
CA GLY A 241 64.93 23.99 -36.93
C GLY A 241 64.38 25.35 -36.52
N ASP A 242 65.09 26.47 -36.57
CA ASP A 242 66.23 26.88 -37.42
C ASP A 242 67.41 27.46 -36.62
#